data_AF-A0A225X4R2-F1
#
_entry.id   AF-A0A225X4R2-F1
#
_cell.length_a   1.000
_cell.length_b   1.000
_cell.length_c   1.000
_cell.angle_alpha   90.00
_cell.angle_beta   90.00
_cell.angle_gamma   90.00
#
_symmetry.space_group_name_H-M   'P 1'
#
loop_
_entity.id
_entity.type
_entity.pdbx_description
1 polymer ?
#
loop_
_entity_poly.entity_id
_entity_poly.type
_entity_poly.pdbx_seq_one_letter_code
_entity_poly.pdbx_strand_id
1 'polypeptide(L)'
;MRLFHIVLLVAAYHTGIHAIPVLTILSGTSEAKRTLLFQSLKEIPDVKDLATIMQNYQFKLWIDRGEIPDTVAKMMRIPKSKPLNTEFNPSYKILEDFTKEFTGKKLTRSTTMS
;
A
#
# COMPACT_ATOMS: atom_id res chain seq x y z
N MET A 1 -13.62 -11.18 1.82
CA MET A 1 -12.46 -11.70 1.04
C MET A 1 -12.72 -11.98 -0.45
N ARG A 2 -13.97 -11.92 -0.96
CA ARG A 2 -14.27 -12.20 -2.39
C ARG A 2 -14.01 -11.03 -3.35
N LEU A 3 -14.13 -9.77 -2.91
CA LEU A 3 -13.86 -8.61 -3.77
C LEU A 3 -12.40 -8.50 -4.22
N PHE A 4 -11.44 -8.90 -3.37
CA PHE A 4 -10.01 -8.90 -3.73
C PHE A 4 -9.73 -9.80 -4.93
N HIS A 5 -10.34 -10.98 -4.96
CA HIS A 5 -10.15 -11.95 -6.04
C HIS A 5 -10.70 -11.42 -7.37
N ILE A 6 -11.82 -10.68 -7.36
CA ILE A 6 -12.43 -10.12 -8.57
C ILE A 6 -11.58 -8.99 -9.14
N VAL A 7 -11.10 -8.07 -8.30
CA VAL A 7 -10.21 -6.98 -8.74
C VAL A 7 -8.87 -7.54 -9.26
N LEU A 8 -8.36 -8.61 -8.64
CA LEU A 8 -7.14 -9.32 -9.09
C LEU A 8 -7.34 -10.07 -10.42
N LEU A 9 -8.51 -10.63 -10.67
CA LEU A 9 -8.85 -11.27 -11.94
C LEU A 9 -8.92 -10.27 -13.10
N VAL A 10 -9.50 -9.08 -12.86
CA VAL A 10 -9.59 -8.02 -13.86
C VAL A 10 -8.20 -7.45 -14.22
N ALA A 11 -7.31 -7.30 -13.24
CA ALA A 11 -5.93 -6.89 -13.46
C ALA A 11 -5.11 -7.92 -14.27
N ALA A 12 -5.29 -9.22 -13.98
CA ALA A 12 -4.63 -10.30 -14.72
C ALA A 12 -5.15 -10.42 -16.17
N TYR A 13 -6.42 -10.09 -16.40
CA TYR A 13 -7.01 -10.12 -17.74
C TYR A 13 -6.52 -8.98 -18.63
N HIS A 14 -6.18 -7.83 -18.06
CA HIS A 14 -5.70 -6.67 -18.81
C HIS A 14 -4.20 -6.75 -19.19
N THR A 15 -3.38 -7.47 -18.42
CA THR A 15 -1.91 -7.46 -18.53
C THR A 15 -1.28 -8.68 -19.22
N GLY A 16 -2.09 -9.64 -19.64
CA GLY A 16 -1.59 -10.87 -20.29
C GLY A 16 -0.89 -11.83 -19.31
N ILE A 17 -0.58 -13.03 -19.82
CA ILE A 17 -0.23 -14.27 -19.08
C ILE A 17 0.93 -14.15 -18.06
N HIS A 18 1.66 -13.03 -18.02
CA HIS A 18 2.78 -12.77 -17.11
C HIS A 18 2.40 -12.35 -15.67
N ALA A 19 1.12 -12.10 -15.37
CA ALA A 19 0.67 -11.71 -14.02
C ALA A 19 0.51 -12.89 -13.03
N ILE A 20 0.50 -14.13 -13.51
CA ILE A 20 0.24 -15.34 -12.70
C ILE A 20 1.33 -15.61 -11.62
N PRO A 21 2.64 -15.48 -11.90
CA PRO A 21 3.66 -15.69 -10.87
C PRO A 21 3.60 -14.64 -9.76
N VAL A 22 3.34 -13.37 -10.12
CA VAL A 22 3.19 -12.27 -9.15
C VAL A 22 1.96 -12.51 -8.25
N LEU A 23 0.87 -13.02 -8.82
CA LEU A 23 -0.37 -13.35 -8.11
C LEU A 23 -0.16 -14.44 -7.03
N THR A 24 0.58 -15.51 -7.35
CA THR A 24 0.90 -16.60 -6.41
C THR A 24 1.80 -16.14 -5.27
N ILE A 25 2.76 -15.25 -5.55
CA ILE A 25 3.63 -14.65 -4.54
C ILE A 25 2.82 -13.72 -3.62
N LEU A 26 1.87 -12.97 -4.17
CA LEU A 26 1.01 -12.07 -3.40
C LEU A 26 0.04 -12.82 -2.48
N SER A 27 -0.52 -13.96 -2.89
CA SER A 27 -1.50 -14.69 -2.05
C SER A 27 -0.90 -15.34 -0.79
N GLY A 28 0.40 -15.63 -0.76
CA GLY A 28 1.10 -16.22 0.39
C GLY A 28 1.83 -15.21 1.29
N THR A 29 1.83 -13.92 0.96
CA THR A 29 2.57 -12.88 1.68
C THR A 29 1.67 -12.05 2.60
N SER A 30 2.20 -11.58 3.72
CA SER A 30 1.45 -10.74 4.67
C SER A 30 0.98 -9.44 4.02
N GLU A 31 -0.11 -8.84 4.53
CA GLU A 31 -0.64 -7.57 3.98
C GLU A 31 0.46 -6.49 3.91
N ALA A 32 1.31 -6.40 4.94
CA ALA A 32 2.48 -5.50 4.96
C ALA A 32 3.46 -5.75 3.81
N LYS A 33 3.79 -7.01 3.50
CA LYS A 33 4.70 -7.36 2.40
C LYS A 33 4.09 -7.02 1.04
N ARG A 34 2.79 -7.22 0.86
CA ARG A 34 2.09 -6.83 -0.39
C ARG A 34 2.11 -5.31 -0.59
N THR A 35 1.83 -4.56 0.47
CA THR A 35 1.84 -3.09 0.38
C THR A 35 3.22 -2.54 0.08
N LEU A 36 4.29 -3.14 0.66
CA LEU A 36 5.66 -2.84 0.28
C LEU A 36 5.94 -3.15 -1.19
N LEU A 37 5.49 -4.31 -1.69
CA LEU A 37 5.68 -4.67 -3.09
C LEU A 37 5.00 -3.66 -4.03
N PHE A 38 3.73 -3.31 -3.79
CA PHE A 38 3.04 -2.32 -4.61
C PHE A 38 3.74 -0.96 -4.57
N GLN A 39 4.24 -0.56 -3.40
CA GLN A 39 5.00 0.68 -3.28
C GLN A 39 6.27 0.65 -4.14
N SER A 40 7.01 -0.46 -4.13
CA SER A 40 8.21 -0.61 -4.97
C SER A 40 7.88 -0.67 -6.46
N LEU A 41 6.79 -1.32 -6.85
CA LEU A 41 6.37 -1.41 -8.26
C LEU A 41 5.96 -0.04 -8.85
N LYS A 42 5.57 0.94 -8.02
CA LYS A 42 5.29 2.31 -8.48
C LYS A 42 6.51 3.03 -9.06
N GLU A 43 7.71 2.54 -8.78
CA GLU A 43 8.97 3.07 -9.32
C GLU A 43 9.29 2.53 -10.73
N ILE A 44 8.57 1.50 -11.21
CA ILE A 44 8.75 0.92 -12.55
C ILE A 44 7.67 1.50 -13.47
N PRO A 45 8.02 2.29 -14.50
CA PRO A 45 7.04 2.99 -15.34
C PRO A 45 5.92 2.10 -15.89
N ASP A 46 6.28 0.94 -16.44
CA ASP A 46 5.35 0.04 -17.15
C ASP A 46 4.28 -0.58 -16.26
N VAL A 47 4.52 -0.68 -14.94
CA VAL A 47 3.59 -1.31 -13.98
C VAL A 47 3.11 -0.36 -12.90
N LYS A 48 3.48 0.92 -12.99
CA LYS A 48 3.18 1.95 -12.00
C LYS A 48 1.69 2.17 -11.81
N ASP A 49 0.94 2.22 -12.90
CA ASP A 49 -0.51 2.47 -12.86
C ASP A 49 -1.24 1.32 -12.19
N LEU A 50 -0.89 0.08 -12.55
CA LEU A 50 -1.44 -1.11 -11.91
C LEU A 50 -1.11 -1.12 -10.41
N ALA A 51 0.14 -0.90 -10.04
CA ALA A 51 0.57 -0.87 -8.65
C ALA A 51 -0.16 0.22 -7.84
N THR A 52 -0.37 1.39 -8.44
CA THR A 52 -1.13 2.49 -7.84
C THR A 52 -2.59 2.11 -7.61
N ILE A 53 -3.24 1.51 -8.60
CA ILE A 53 -4.63 1.05 -8.49
C ILE A 53 -4.76 0.02 -7.36
N MET A 54 -3.88 -0.98 -7.33
CA MET A 54 -3.91 -2.03 -6.31
C MET A 54 -3.69 -1.48 -4.90
N GLN A 55 -2.75 -0.54 -4.75
CA GLN A 55 -2.48 0.09 -3.45
C GLN A 55 -3.65 0.95 -2.97
N ASN A 56 -4.30 1.70 -3.87
CA ASN A 56 -5.48 2.50 -3.53
C ASN A 56 -6.66 1.61 -3.08
N TYR A 57 -6.87 0.46 -3.74
CA TYR A 57 -7.86 -0.52 -3.29
C TYR A 57 -7.53 -1.09 -1.90
N GLN A 58 -6.26 -1.37 -1.62
CA GLN A 58 -5.81 -1.83 -0.30
C GLN A 58 -6.08 -0.77 0.78
N PHE A 59 -5.84 0.51 0.49
CA PHE A 59 -6.14 1.61 1.42
C PHE A 59 -7.63 1.78 1.69
N LYS A 60 -8.46 1.75 0.65
CA LYS A 60 -9.93 1.81 0.81
C LYS A 60 -10.44 0.66 1.66
N LEU A 61 -9.96 -0.56 1.42
CA LEU A 61 -10.31 -1.70 2.26
C LEU A 61 -9.90 -1.47 3.72
N TRP A 62 -8.69 -0.97 3.97
CA TRP A 62 -8.23 -0.69 5.33
C TRP A 62 -9.13 0.35 6.02
N ILE A 63 -9.50 1.42 5.31
CA ILE A 63 -10.45 2.43 5.79
C ILE A 63 -11.81 1.78 6.11
N ASP A 64 -12.35 0.97 5.20
CA ASP A 64 -13.63 0.27 5.38
C ASP A 64 -13.60 -0.72 6.56
N ARG A 65 -12.42 -1.26 6.90
CA ARG A 65 -12.19 -2.12 8.08
C ARG A 65 -11.98 -1.34 9.38
N GLY A 66 -11.96 -0.01 9.33
CA GLY A 66 -11.70 0.85 10.49
C GLY A 66 -10.23 0.98 10.87
N GLU A 67 -9.31 0.67 9.95
CA GLU A 67 -7.89 0.93 10.17
C GLU A 67 -7.63 2.45 10.17
N ILE A 68 -6.70 2.88 11.03
CA ILE A 68 -6.29 4.28 11.20
C ILE A 68 -4.77 4.40 10.98
N PRO A 69 -4.21 5.61 10.80
CA PRO A 69 -2.77 5.78 10.55
C PRO A 69 -1.89 5.06 11.58
N ASP A 70 -2.28 5.08 12.86
CA ASP A 70 -1.57 4.38 13.93
C ASP A 70 -1.54 2.85 13.78
N THR A 71 -2.64 2.24 13.31
CA THR A 71 -2.69 0.79 13.12
C THR A 71 -1.87 0.38 11.90
N VAL A 72 -1.92 1.18 10.82
CA VAL A 72 -1.07 1.00 9.64
C VAL A 72 0.41 1.19 9.99
N ALA A 73 0.76 2.20 10.79
CA ALA A 73 2.14 2.41 11.24
C ALA A 73 2.68 1.18 12.02
N LYS A 74 1.85 0.59 12.90
CA LYS A 74 2.18 -0.66 13.59
C LYS A 74 2.31 -1.83 12.63
N MET A 75 1.40 -1.98 11.67
CA MET A 75 1.45 -3.02 10.63
C MET A 75 2.75 -2.96 9.83
N MET A 76 3.23 -1.75 9.55
CA MET A 76 4.46 -1.47 8.83
C MET A 76 5.71 -1.45 9.72
N ARG A 77 5.57 -1.77 11.01
CA ARG A 77 6.63 -1.80 12.03
C ARG A 77 7.42 -0.48 12.12
N ILE A 78 6.74 0.65 11.89
CA ILE A 78 7.35 1.97 11.99
C ILE A 78 7.53 2.31 13.47
N PRO A 79 8.76 2.59 13.93
CA PRO A 79 9.01 2.97 15.32
C PRO A 79 8.40 4.35 15.62
N LYS A 80 7.77 4.50 16.80
CA LYS A 80 7.18 5.78 17.24
C LYS A 80 8.20 6.91 17.43
N SER A 81 9.49 6.58 17.59
CA SER A 81 10.48 7.49 18.19
C SER A 81 11.85 7.46 17.52
N LYS A 82 11.94 7.28 16.19
CA LYS A 82 13.20 7.52 15.47
C LYS A 82 13.14 8.81 14.67
N PRO A 83 14.19 9.66 14.72
CA PRO A 83 14.34 10.71 13.72
C PRO A 83 14.35 10.03 12.35
N LEU A 84 13.69 10.65 11.36
CA LEU A 84 13.74 10.19 9.97
C LEU A 84 15.21 9.94 9.61
N ASN A 85 15.59 8.67 9.51
CA ASN A 85 16.85 8.35 8.87
C ASN A 85 16.74 8.78 7.41
N THR A 86 17.83 9.29 6.86
CA THR A 86 17.95 9.82 5.49
C THR A 86 17.78 8.76 4.39
N GLU A 87 17.44 7.53 4.77
CA GLU A 87 17.27 6.39 3.88
C GLU A 87 15.79 6.25 3.51
N PHE A 88 15.50 6.19 2.21
CA PHE A 88 14.16 6.00 1.69
C PHE A 88 13.59 4.66 2.20
N ASN A 89 12.72 4.73 3.21
CA ASN A 89 12.01 3.57 3.70
C ASN A 89 10.56 3.61 3.17
N PRO A 90 10.18 2.69 2.26
CA PRO A 90 8.86 2.70 1.61
C PRO A 90 7.70 2.60 2.60
N SER A 91 7.92 2.06 3.81
CA SER A 91 6.91 2.04 4.88
C SER A 91 6.41 3.43 5.27
N TYR A 92 7.30 4.44 5.33
CA TYR A 92 6.88 5.81 5.65
C TYR A 92 6.05 6.41 4.53
N LYS A 93 6.41 6.14 3.27
CA LYS A 93 5.63 6.62 2.12
C LYS A 93 4.25 5.97 2.06
N ILE A 94 4.16 4.68 2.40
CA ILE A 94 2.89 3.97 2.54
C ILE A 94 2.03 4.62 3.63
N LEU A 95 2.59 4.90 4.81
CA LEU A 95 1.86 5.56 5.89
C LEU A 95 1.40 6.97 5.49
N GLU A 96 2.26 7.73 4.81
CA GLU A 96 1.95 9.07 4.31
C GLU A 96 0.78 9.03 3.32
N ASP A 97 0.86 8.16 2.31
CA ASP A 97 -0.18 8.04 1.28
C ASP A 97 -1.49 7.50 1.85
N PHE A 98 -1.44 6.50 2.75
CA PHE A 98 -2.63 6.04 3.47
C PHE A 98 -3.28 7.15 4.28
N THR A 99 -2.50 7.95 5.01
CA THR A 99 -3.05 9.03 5.85
C THR A 99 -3.70 10.13 5.01
N LYS A 100 -3.17 10.40 3.80
CA LYS A 100 -3.82 11.32 2.85
C LYS A 100 -5.18 10.80 2.42
N GLU A 101 -5.28 9.52 2.06
CA GLU A 101 -6.54 8.89 1.69
C GLU A 101 -7.52 8.84 2.87
N PHE A 102 -7.05 8.48 4.07
CA PHE A 102 -7.86 8.39 5.30
C PHE A 102 -8.47 9.74 5.70
N THR A 103 -7.69 10.83 5.63
CA THR A 103 -8.15 12.16 6.04
C THR A 103 -8.87 12.93 4.92
N GLY A 104 -8.78 12.46 3.68
CA GLY A 104 -9.16 13.22 2.48
C GLY A 104 -8.37 14.52 2.29
N LYS A 105 -7.25 14.70 3.01
CA LYS A 105 -6.41 15.92 3.01
C LYS A 105 -4.96 15.58 2.70
N LYS A 106 -4.30 16.41 1.88
CA LYS A 106 -2.86 16.34 1.68
C LYS A 106 -2.16 16.71 2.99
N LEU A 107 -1.47 15.77 3.63
CA LEU A 107 -0.68 16.04 4.84
C LEU A 107 0.33 17.16 4.54
N THR A 108 0.19 18.31 5.20
CA THR A 108 1.26 19.29 5.31
C THR A 108 2.21 18.82 6.41
N ARG A 109 3.51 19.02 6.21
CA ARG A 109 4.63 18.50 7.02
C ARG A 109 4.59 18.78 8.54
N SER A 110 3.56 19.46 9.04
CA SER A 110 3.46 20.00 10.39
C SER A 110 2.37 19.35 11.27
N THR A 111 1.76 18.23 10.85
CA THR A 111 0.84 17.50 11.71
C THR A 111 1.60 16.46 12.52
N THR A 112 2.10 16.89 13.68
CA THR A 112 2.63 15.98 14.71
C THR A 112 1.50 15.06 15.17
N MET A 113 1.66 13.76 14.94
CA MET A 113 0.79 12.72 15.51
C MET A 113 1.01 12.70 17.02
N SER A 114 0.00 13.13 17.80
CA SER A 114 -0.07 12.96 19.26
C SER A 114 -0.71 11.63 19.61
#